data_AF-A0A948KLA0-F1
#
_entry.id   AF-A0A948KLA0-F1
#
_cell.length_a   1.000
_cell.length_b   1.000
_cell.length_c   1.000
_cell.angle_alpha   90.00
_cell.angle_beta   90.00
_cell.angle_gamma   90.00
#
_symmetry.space_group_name_H-M   'P 1'
#
loop_
_entity.id
_entity.type
_entity.pdbx_description
1 polymer ?
#
loop_
_entity_poly.entity_id
_entity_poly.type
_entity_poly.pdbx_seq_one_letter_code
_entity_poly.pdbx_strand_id
1 'polypeptide(L)'
;MSTGVWPKERHDELAALREAGTTTKAIAEMVGCSEQVASYHLKDIEPLSKMLDILPDYDKEILQIPDRPCALTADWHAPYFSKLWLRRLIAVCTKLGVKDLAIVGDFADMSWISRFVRKEQRGGGLDQDARIIYKTLDMLLNIFDDVWWCFGNHEDRLPQRLGGHDMLQASAEAVGRRTPGRLHVSDIPTLLLGDKWRLEHPKTFSRDGAKVAASAASIYLKNIACAHGHHFGFKYDVSGRYLGIDLGGMFDVSKQEYLFKTGITTMPQWQPGFWVYRNGKVLPLEDSMTDWKDYSVD
;
A
#
# COMPACT_ATOMS: atom_id res chain seq x y z
N MET A 1 50.71 5.49 -41.39
CA MET A 1 49.70 4.99 -40.43
C MET A 1 48.67 6.08 -40.26
N SER A 2 47.40 5.79 -40.54
CA SER A 2 46.29 6.73 -40.33
C SER A 2 46.22 7.09 -38.84
N THR A 3 46.42 8.36 -38.50
CA THR A 3 46.21 8.89 -37.14
C THR A 3 44.72 9.20 -36.94
N GLY A 4 43.87 8.22 -37.21
CA GLY A 4 42.42 8.38 -37.14
C GLY A 4 41.97 8.92 -35.78
N VAL A 5 41.15 9.97 -35.82
CA VAL A 5 40.62 10.63 -34.63
C VAL A 5 39.46 9.81 -34.07
N TRP A 6 39.48 9.52 -32.77
CA TRP A 6 38.39 8.83 -32.09
C TRP A 6 37.08 9.65 -32.17
N PRO A 7 35.97 9.07 -32.65
CA PRO A 7 34.71 9.81 -32.79
C PRO A 7 34.07 10.05 -31.42
N LYS A 8 33.94 11.33 -31.02
CA LYS A 8 33.38 11.72 -29.72
C LYS A 8 31.88 11.42 -29.55
N GLU A 9 31.16 11.25 -30.65
CA GLU A 9 29.68 11.23 -30.65
C GLU A 9 29.06 9.82 -30.53
N ARG A 10 29.87 8.75 -30.43
CA ARG A 10 29.38 7.37 -30.51
C ARG A 10 29.89 6.45 -29.40
N HIS A 11 30.31 7.01 -28.28
CA HIS A 11 30.95 6.26 -27.19
C HIS A 11 30.07 5.12 -26.66
N ASP A 12 28.77 5.36 -26.47
CA ASP A 12 27.83 4.38 -25.92
C ASP A 12 27.55 3.23 -26.90
N GLU A 13 27.40 3.53 -28.20
CA GLU A 13 27.19 2.53 -29.25
C GLU A 13 28.42 1.62 -29.40
N LEU A 14 29.63 2.18 -29.35
CA LEU A 14 30.87 1.42 -29.47
C LEU A 14 31.15 0.58 -28.21
N ALA A 15 30.76 1.07 -27.03
CA ALA A 15 30.80 0.30 -25.79
C ALA A 15 29.80 -0.87 -25.81
N ALA A 16 28.59 -0.67 -26.36
CA ALA A 16 27.59 -1.72 -26.53
C ALA A 16 28.07 -2.82 -27.50
N LEU A 17 28.73 -2.46 -28.60
CA LEU A 17 29.32 -3.44 -29.54
C LEU A 17 30.38 -4.30 -28.86
N ARG A 18 31.22 -3.72 -27.98
CA ARG A 18 32.20 -4.46 -27.20
C ARG A 18 31.53 -5.46 -26.25
N GLU A 19 30.43 -5.07 -25.60
CA GLU A 19 29.67 -5.99 -24.74
C GLU A 19 29.01 -7.13 -25.52
N ALA A 20 28.54 -6.87 -26.73
CA ALA A 20 28.01 -7.88 -27.64
C ALA A 20 29.10 -8.84 -28.18
N GLY A 21 30.35 -8.71 -27.73
CA GLY A 21 31.48 -9.59 -28.08
C GLY A 21 32.32 -9.11 -29.26
N THR A 22 32.10 -7.89 -29.76
CA THR A 22 32.91 -7.33 -30.85
C THR A 22 34.32 -7.01 -30.34
N THR A 23 35.35 -7.46 -31.08
CA THR A 23 36.75 -7.22 -30.68
C THR A 23 37.13 -5.75 -30.82
N THR A 24 38.05 -5.28 -29.97
CA THR A 24 38.59 -3.91 -30.03
C THR A 24 39.18 -3.59 -31.41
N LYS A 25 39.81 -4.58 -32.06
CA LYS A 25 40.33 -4.46 -33.42
C LYS A 25 39.23 -4.19 -34.45
N ALA A 26 38.13 -4.94 -34.40
CA ALA A 26 37.00 -4.73 -35.30
C ALA A 26 36.35 -3.36 -35.07
N ILE A 27 36.22 -2.93 -33.82
CA ILE A 27 35.73 -1.59 -33.47
C ILE A 27 36.66 -0.49 -34.00
N ALA A 28 37.99 -0.68 -33.89
CA ALA A 28 38.99 0.27 -34.41
C ALA A 28 38.92 0.41 -35.93
N GLU A 29 38.72 -0.69 -36.65
CA GLU A 29 38.51 -0.72 -38.10
C GLU A 29 37.22 0.04 -38.49
N MET A 30 36.13 -0.14 -37.74
CA MET A 30 34.85 0.54 -37.99
C MET A 30 34.94 2.06 -37.85
N VAL A 31 35.76 2.56 -36.91
CA VAL A 31 35.90 4.00 -36.65
C VAL A 31 37.12 4.62 -37.33
N GLY A 32 37.91 3.83 -38.07
CA GLY A 32 39.07 4.29 -38.81
C GLY A 32 40.27 4.71 -37.95
N CYS A 33 40.44 4.15 -36.74
CA CYS A 33 41.55 4.45 -35.83
C CYS A 33 42.43 3.21 -35.56
N SER A 34 43.49 3.36 -34.74
CA SER A 34 44.31 2.21 -34.33
C SER A 34 43.66 1.44 -33.19
N GLU A 35 43.94 0.13 -33.11
CA GLU A 35 43.48 -0.72 -32.00
C GLU A 35 43.89 -0.17 -30.63
N GLN A 36 45.09 0.43 -30.54
CA GLN A 36 45.58 1.05 -29.31
C GLN A 36 44.76 2.29 -28.91
N VAL A 37 44.37 3.13 -29.87
CA VAL A 37 43.49 4.29 -29.65
C VAL A 37 42.10 3.81 -29.22
N ALA A 38 41.55 2.79 -29.88
CA ALA A 38 40.26 2.21 -29.51
C ALA A 38 40.27 1.59 -28.11
N SER A 39 41.32 0.83 -27.77
CA SER A 39 41.48 0.28 -26.44
C SER A 39 41.58 1.36 -25.37
N TYR A 40 42.30 2.45 -25.64
CA TYR A 40 42.46 3.55 -24.69
C TYR A 40 41.14 4.26 -24.39
N HIS A 41 40.31 4.50 -25.41
CA HIS A 41 39.04 5.19 -25.23
C HIS A 41 37.93 4.29 -24.68
N LEU A 42 37.90 3.01 -25.05
CA LEU A 42 36.86 2.09 -24.56
C LEU A 42 37.09 1.66 -23.11
N LYS A 43 38.33 1.65 -22.60
CA LYS A 43 38.65 1.10 -21.27
C LYS A 43 37.85 1.76 -20.12
N ASP A 44 37.55 3.06 -20.26
CA ASP A 44 36.88 3.86 -19.22
C ASP A 44 35.39 4.11 -19.53
N ILE A 45 34.89 3.61 -20.66
CA ILE A 45 33.46 3.70 -20.98
C ILE A 45 32.77 2.50 -20.36
N GLU A 46 32.06 2.75 -19.27
CA GLU A 46 31.15 1.79 -18.65
C GLU A 46 29.90 1.67 -19.53
N PRO A 47 29.52 0.45 -19.94
CA PRO A 47 28.35 0.27 -20.79
C PRO A 47 27.06 0.68 -20.06
N LEU A 48 26.12 1.27 -20.81
CA LEU A 48 24.83 1.71 -20.28
C LEU A 48 24.06 0.57 -19.60
N SER A 49 24.11 -0.66 -20.13
CA SER A 49 23.53 -1.86 -19.53
C SER A 49 23.97 -2.09 -18.08
N LYS A 50 25.28 -2.03 -17.82
CA LYS A 50 25.85 -2.16 -16.47
C LYS A 50 25.48 -0.99 -15.56
N MET A 51 25.38 0.21 -16.13
CA MET A 51 24.86 1.36 -15.38
C MET A 51 23.39 1.17 -15.01
N LEU A 52 22.56 0.61 -15.90
CA LEU A 52 21.16 0.30 -15.64
C LEU A 52 21.02 -0.81 -14.59
N ASP A 53 21.89 -1.83 -14.60
CA ASP A 53 21.89 -2.93 -13.62
C ASP A 53 22.18 -2.48 -12.17
N ILE A 54 22.86 -1.34 -11.99
CA ILE A 54 23.15 -0.77 -10.67
C ILE A 54 22.18 0.34 -10.25
N LEU A 55 21.25 0.73 -11.14
CA LEU A 55 20.22 1.67 -10.74
C LEU A 55 19.29 0.99 -9.74
N PRO A 56 18.90 1.69 -8.67
CA PRO A 56 17.87 1.17 -7.78
C PRO A 56 16.58 0.95 -8.58
N ASP A 57 16.14 -0.30 -8.63
CA ASP A 57 14.83 -0.66 -9.16
C ASP A 57 13.75 -0.24 -8.16
N TYR A 58 12.86 0.65 -8.60
CA TYR A 58 11.73 1.15 -7.82
C TYR A 58 10.39 0.62 -8.35
N ASP A 59 10.39 -0.28 -9.34
CA ASP A 59 9.19 -0.89 -9.90
C ASP A 59 8.62 -1.92 -8.91
N LYS A 60 8.08 -1.42 -7.80
CA LYS A 60 7.23 -2.24 -6.94
C LYS A 60 5.85 -2.32 -7.59
N GLU A 61 5.47 -3.52 -8.01
CA GLU A 61 4.14 -3.77 -8.54
C GLU A 61 3.07 -3.54 -7.46
N ILE A 62 2.04 -2.78 -7.81
CA ILE A 62 0.87 -2.60 -6.95
C ILE A 62 0.07 -3.90 -6.96
N LEU A 63 -0.26 -4.43 -5.78
CA LEU A 63 -1.06 -5.65 -5.66
C LEU A 63 -2.42 -5.51 -6.33
N GLN A 64 -2.77 -6.54 -7.10
CA GLN A 64 -4.01 -6.63 -7.88
C GLN A 64 -4.97 -7.60 -7.21
N ILE A 65 -6.07 -7.08 -6.68
CA ILE A 65 -7.20 -7.85 -6.19
C ILE A 65 -8.11 -8.19 -7.39
N PRO A 66 -8.46 -9.47 -7.61
CA PRO A 66 -9.39 -9.85 -8.66
C PRO A 66 -10.75 -9.14 -8.55
N ASP A 67 -11.41 -8.92 -9.68
CA ASP A 67 -12.75 -8.32 -9.73
C ASP A 67 -13.84 -9.29 -9.22
N ARG A 68 -13.89 -9.50 -7.90
CA ARG A 68 -14.86 -10.35 -7.21
C ARG A 68 -15.30 -9.72 -5.88
N PRO A 69 -16.35 -10.23 -5.22
CA PRO A 69 -16.85 -9.63 -4.00
C PRO A 69 -15.77 -9.54 -2.91
N CYS A 70 -15.54 -8.35 -2.38
CA CYS A 70 -14.46 -8.06 -1.44
C CYS A 70 -14.93 -7.09 -0.35
N ALA A 71 -14.62 -7.37 0.90
CA ALA A 71 -14.81 -6.42 1.99
C ALA A 71 -13.64 -5.43 2.01
N LEU A 72 -13.95 -4.13 2.05
CA LEU A 72 -12.96 -3.06 2.06
C LEU A 72 -12.92 -2.46 3.46
N THR A 73 -11.82 -2.65 4.16
CA THR A 73 -11.61 -2.19 5.54
C THR A 73 -10.32 -1.38 5.63
N ALA A 74 -10.17 -0.59 6.68
CA ALA A 74 -9.00 0.23 6.93
C ALA A 74 -8.87 0.52 8.43
N ASP A 75 -7.75 1.13 8.83
CA ASP A 75 -7.60 1.81 10.12
C ASP A 75 -8.08 0.93 11.29
N TRP A 76 -7.61 -0.32 11.31
CA TRP A 76 -7.93 -1.23 12.41
C TRP A 76 -7.25 -0.77 13.69
N HIS A 77 -6.05 -0.20 13.58
CA HIS A 77 -5.23 0.21 14.69
C HIS A 77 -5.09 -0.90 15.74
N ALA A 78 -4.81 -2.14 15.35
CA ALA A 78 -4.61 -3.22 16.31
C ALA A 78 -3.50 -2.81 17.31
N PRO A 79 -3.75 -2.90 18.64
CA PRO A 79 -4.81 -3.68 19.29
C PRO A 79 -6.13 -2.96 19.62
N TYR A 80 -6.32 -1.73 19.15
CA TYR A 80 -7.44 -0.83 19.47
C TYR A 80 -8.67 -0.98 18.59
N PHE A 81 -8.72 -1.98 17.70
CA PHE A 81 -9.91 -2.26 16.90
C PHE A 81 -11.15 -2.57 17.76
N SER A 82 -12.31 -2.35 17.15
CA SER A 82 -13.61 -2.63 17.74
C SER A 82 -14.02 -4.07 17.51
N LYS A 83 -14.28 -4.77 18.62
CA LYS A 83 -14.83 -6.13 18.58
C LYS A 83 -16.22 -6.15 17.94
N LEU A 84 -16.99 -5.08 18.09
CA LEU A 84 -18.31 -4.95 17.49
C LEU A 84 -18.19 -4.87 15.96
N TRP A 85 -17.32 -4.00 15.45
CA TRP A 85 -17.10 -3.87 14.01
C TRP A 85 -16.53 -5.14 13.39
N LEU A 86 -15.62 -5.84 14.07
CA LEU A 86 -15.16 -7.15 13.64
C LEU A 86 -16.32 -8.16 13.52
N ARG A 87 -17.22 -8.22 14.52
CA ARG A 87 -18.40 -9.12 14.46
C ARG A 87 -19.33 -8.75 13.31
N ARG A 88 -19.57 -7.46 13.09
CA ARG A 88 -20.39 -6.94 11.98
C ARG A 88 -19.77 -7.31 10.63
N LEU A 89 -18.46 -7.12 10.46
CA LEU A 89 -17.73 -7.54 9.27
C LEU A 89 -17.94 -9.03 8.98
N ILE A 90 -17.73 -9.88 9.98
CA ILE A 90 -17.89 -11.34 9.84
C ILE A 90 -19.33 -11.69 9.45
N ALA A 91 -20.33 -11.11 10.12
CA ALA A 91 -21.74 -11.40 9.85
C ALA A 91 -22.18 -10.94 8.46
N VAL A 92 -21.81 -9.72 8.07
CA VAL A 92 -22.09 -9.19 6.72
C VAL A 92 -21.42 -10.07 5.66
N CYS A 93 -20.15 -10.38 5.80
CA CYS A 93 -19.42 -11.17 4.80
C CYS A 93 -19.96 -12.59 4.70
N THR A 94 -20.31 -13.21 5.83
CA THR A 94 -20.94 -14.54 5.87
C THR A 94 -22.28 -14.51 5.16
N LYS A 95 -23.15 -13.53 5.47
CA LYS A 95 -24.48 -13.42 4.85
C LYS A 95 -24.40 -13.14 3.35
N LEU A 96 -23.46 -12.30 2.91
CA LEU A 96 -23.32 -11.89 1.51
C LEU A 96 -22.48 -12.86 0.66
N GLY A 97 -21.83 -13.84 1.29
CA GLY A 97 -20.91 -14.76 0.63
C GLY A 97 -19.61 -14.10 0.17
N VAL A 98 -19.15 -13.06 0.87
CA VAL A 98 -17.89 -12.35 0.58
C VAL A 98 -16.75 -13.11 1.24
N LYS A 99 -15.75 -13.48 0.44
CA LYS A 99 -14.61 -14.30 0.88
C LYS A 99 -13.26 -13.60 0.80
N ASP A 100 -13.22 -12.42 0.21
CA ASP A 100 -12.01 -11.60 0.13
C ASP A 100 -12.08 -10.43 1.10
N LEU A 101 -10.94 -10.09 1.69
CA LEU A 101 -10.77 -8.93 2.55
C LEU A 101 -9.62 -8.07 2.04
N ALA A 102 -9.88 -6.79 1.83
CA ALA A 102 -8.86 -5.75 1.66
C ALA A 102 -8.71 -4.96 2.96
N ILE A 103 -7.48 -4.77 3.40
CA ILE A 103 -7.06 -3.95 4.53
C ILE A 103 -6.20 -2.82 3.97
N VAL A 104 -6.78 -1.63 3.94
CA VAL A 104 -6.21 -0.45 3.30
C VAL A 104 -5.52 0.40 4.37
N GLY A 105 -4.29 0.02 4.72
CA GLY A 105 -3.47 0.75 5.69
C GLY A 105 -3.88 0.64 7.16
N ASP A 106 -2.95 1.04 8.02
CA ASP A 106 -3.09 1.20 9.47
C ASP A 106 -3.79 0.00 10.15
N PHE A 107 -3.38 -1.21 9.78
CA PHE A 107 -3.80 -2.44 10.45
C PHE A 107 -3.15 -2.55 11.83
N ALA A 108 -1.85 -2.28 11.91
CA ALA A 108 -1.00 -2.33 13.08
C ALA A 108 -0.74 -0.90 13.59
N ASP A 109 -1.18 -0.59 14.81
CA ASP A 109 -1.13 0.79 15.29
C ASP A 109 0.29 1.28 15.65
N MET A 110 1.01 0.48 16.44
CA MET A 110 2.37 0.77 16.91
C MET A 110 2.57 2.20 17.46
N SER A 111 1.55 2.77 18.12
CA SER A 111 1.55 4.12 18.70
C SER A 111 2.74 4.40 19.63
N TRP A 112 3.24 3.38 20.34
CA TRP A 112 4.40 3.50 21.22
C TRP A 112 5.70 3.91 20.48
N ILE A 113 5.75 3.75 19.15
CA ILE A 113 6.85 4.20 18.29
C ILE A 113 6.61 5.64 17.75
N SER A 114 5.39 6.17 17.87
CA SER A 114 5.00 7.46 17.30
C SER A 114 5.85 8.61 17.83
N ARG A 115 6.22 9.53 16.93
CA ARG A 115 6.86 10.80 17.30
C ARG A 115 5.84 11.81 17.84
N PHE A 116 4.60 11.71 17.40
CA PHE A 116 3.54 12.68 17.70
C PHE A 116 2.83 12.40 19.02
N VAL A 117 2.69 11.12 19.40
CA VAL A 117 1.97 10.71 20.61
C VAL A 117 2.88 9.89 21.51
N ARG A 118 3.81 10.54 22.23
CA ARG A 118 4.61 9.89 23.29
C ARG A 118 3.79 9.53 24.55
N LYS A 119 2.46 9.70 24.50
CA LYS A 119 1.55 9.64 25.67
C LYS A 119 0.62 8.43 25.69
N GLU A 120 0.58 7.62 24.63
CA GLU A 120 -0.21 6.38 24.56
C GLU A 120 0.55 5.26 25.25
N GLN A 121 0.46 5.22 26.59
CA GLN A 121 1.14 4.24 27.43
C GLN A 121 0.28 3.01 27.76
N ARG A 122 -0.92 2.91 27.18
CA ARG A 122 -1.82 1.77 27.44
C ARG A 122 -1.58 0.58 26.51
N GLY A 123 -0.82 0.75 25.43
CA GLY A 123 -0.35 -0.35 24.59
C GLY A 123 0.78 -1.11 25.30
N GLY A 124 0.75 -2.44 25.28
CA GLY A 124 1.72 -3.27 26.01
C GLY A 124 3.10 -3.38 25.38
N GLY A 125 3.48 -2.40 24.56
CA GLY A 125 4.71 -2.39 23.78
C GLY A 125 4.72 -3.42 22.65
N LEU A 126 5.91 -3.61 22.06
CA LEU A 126 6.13 -4.45 20.88
C LEU A 126 5.52 -5.84 21.02
N ASP A 127 5.79 -6.54 22.12
CA ASP A 127 5.40 -7.93 22.31
C ASP A 127 3.88 -8.12 22.34
N GLN A 128 3.16 -7.22 23.04
CA GLN A 128 1.71 -7.30 23.12
C GLN A 128 1.06 -6.95 21.78
N ASP A 129 1.52 -5.88 21.13
CA ASP A 129 0.98 -5.43 19.85
C ASP A 129 1.22 -6.50 18.78
N ALA A 130 2.46 -6.97 18.62
CA ALA A 130 2.80 -8.03 17.67
C ALA A 130 1.96 -9.28 17.89
N ARG A 131 1.78 -9.72 19.14
CA ARG A 131 0.94 -10.87 19.47
C ARG A 131 -0.52 -10.68 19.05
N ILE A 132 -1.08 -9.48 19.25
CA ILE A 132 -2.47 -9.20 18.87
C ILE A 132 -2.60 -9.06 17.35
N ILE A 133 -1.69 -8.34 16.70
CA ILE A 133 -1.63 -8.19 15.24
C ILE A 133 -1.63 -9.57 14.57
N TYR A 134 -0.69 -10.46 14.95
CA TYR A 134 -0.57 -11.77 14.33
C TYR A 134 -1.76 -12.69 14.63
N LYS A 135 -2.33 -12.63 15.84
CA LYS A 135 -3.54 -13.40 16.17
C LYS A 135 -4.76 -12.90 15.39
N THR A 136 -4.90 -11.59 15.22
CA THR A 136 -5.97 -11.01 14.42
C THR A 136 -5.79 -11.43 12.96
N LEU A 137 -4.57 -11.35 12.40
CA LEU A 137 -4.30 -11.78 11.04
C LEU A 137 -4.58 -13.27 10.82
N ASP A 138 -4.12 -14.14 11.71
CA ASP A 138 -4.39 -15.58 11.68
C ASP A 138 -5.90 -15.88 11.75
N MET A 139 -6.64 -15.17 12.60
CA MET A 139 -8.10 -15.26 12.64
C MET A 139 -8.76 -14.81 11.33
N LEU A 140 -8.31 -13.71 10.72
CA LEU A 140 -8.84 -13.23 9.44
C LEU A 140 -8.57 -14.25 8.32
N LEU A 141 -7.39 -14.85 8.29
CA LEU A 141 -7.04 -15.94 7.38
C LEU A 141 -7.83 -17.23 7.63
N ASN A 142 -8.49 -17.39 8.77
CA ASN A 142 -9.44 -18.48 9.01
C ASN A 142 -10.87 -18.16 8.55
N ILE A 143 -11.19 -16.88 8.32
CA ILE A 143 -12.53 -16.41 7.93
C ILE A 143 -12.62 -16.16 6.42
N PHE A 144 -11.59 -15.55 5.85
CA PHE A 144 -11.51 -15.10 4.46
C PHE A 144 -10.58 -15.99 3.65
N ASP A 145 -10.94 -16.28 2.41
CA ASP A 145 -10.12 -17.07 1.49
C ASP A 145 -8.84 -16.31 1.12
N ASP A 146 -8.95 -15.01 0.87
CA ASP A 146 -7.82 -14.12 0.57
C ASP A 146 -7.87 -12.84 1.40
N VAL A 147 -6.72 -12.46 1.96
CA VAL A 147 -6.51 -11.22 2.72
C VAL A 147 -5.42 -10.40 2.02
N TRP A 148 -5.81 -9.23 1.55
CA TRP A 148 -4.96 -8.25 0.88
C TRP A 148 -4.69 -7.10 1.82
N TRP A 149 -3.42 -6.77 2.07
CA TRP A 149 -3.05 -5.74 3.01
C TRP A 149 -1.98 -4.83 2.41
N CYS A 150 -2.32 -3.56 2.24
CA CYS A 150 -1.33 -2.51 1.97
C CYS A 150 -1.00 -1.75 3.25
N PHE A 151 0.24 -1.30 3.37
CA PHE A 151 0.69 -0.56 4.55
C PHE A 151 0.16 0.87 4.58
N GLY A 152 0.03 1.38 5.80
CA GLY A 152 -0.25 2.77 6.06
C GLY A 152 0.89 3.46 6.80
N ASN A 153 0.64 4.68 7.23
CA ASN A 153 1.64 5.49 7.92
C ASN A 153 1.93 5.00 9.34
N HIS A 154 1.12 4.10 9.90
CA HIS A 154 1.42 3.44 11.16
C HIS A 154 2.47 2.33 10.95
N GLU A 155 2.31 1.49 9.93
CA GLU A 155 3.28 0.45 9.56
C GLU A 155 4.66 1.03 9.23
N ASP A 156 4.70 2.11 8.45
CA ASP A 156 5.92 2.81 8.03
C ASP A 156 6.80 3.30 9.19
N ARG A 157 6.25 3.44 10.40
CA ARG A 157 7.00 3.94 11.57
C ARG A 157 8.10 2.97 11.98
N LEU A 158 7.89 1.67 11.80
CA LEU A 158 8.84 0.64 12.21
C LEU A 158 10.11 0.69 11.34
N PRO A 159 10.06 0.57 10.01
CA PRO A 159 11.25 0.68 9.18
C PRO A 159 11.93 2.05 9.32
N GLN A 160 11.18 3.14 9.47
CA GLN A 160 11.76 4.48 9.72
C GLN A 160 12.60 4.56 11.01
N ARG A 161 12.33 3.70 12.00
CA ARG A 161 13.08 3.65 13.27
C ARG A 161 14.19 2.62 13.27
N LEU A 162 14.08 1.60 12.45
CA LEU A 162 15.05 0.53 12.31
C LEU A 162 16.03 0.75 11.14
N GLY A 163 16.10 1.96 10.58
CA GLY A 163 17.06 2.27 9.50
C GLY A 163 16.70 1.63 8.14
N GLY A 164 15.41 1.43 7.88
CA GLY A 164 14.90 0.88 6.62
C GLY A 164 14.56 -0.62 6.66
N HIS A 165 14.78 -1.30 7.78
CA HIS A 165 14.43 -2.71 7.91
C HIS A 165 12.93 -2.89 8.21
N ASP A 166 12.20 -3.45 7.25
CA ASP A 166 10.81 -3.85 7.42
C ASP A 166 10.70 -5.28 7.95
N MET A 167 10.57 -5.41 9.26
CA MET A 167 10.31 -6.71 9.90
C MET A 167 8.82 -7.06 9.94
N LEU A 168 7.93 -6.10 9.72
CA LEU A 168 6.49 -6.32 9.85
C LEU A 168 5.97 -7.12 8.67
N GLN A 169 6.37 -6.76 7.45
CA GLN A 169 6.00 -7.53 6.25
C GLN A 169 6.48 -8.98 6.36
N ALA A 170 7.77 -9.18 6.65
CA ALA A 170 8.36 -10.51 6.79
C ALA A 170 7.66 -11.35 7.90
N SER A 171 7.26 -10.71 9.00
CA SER A 171 6.54 -11.39 10.08
C SER A 171 5.10 -11.72 9.72
N ALA A 172 4.41 -10.83 8.98
CA ALA A 172 3.07 -11.09 8.47
C ALA A 172 3.09 -12.26 7.49
N GLU A 173 4.03 -12.28 6.55
CA GLU A 173 4.23 -13.39 5.61
C GLU A 173 4.52 -14.70 6.35
N ALA A 174 5.28 -14.66 7.46
CA ALA A 174 5.51 -15.85 8.28
C ALA A 174 4.22 -16.41 8.91
N VAL A 175 3.26 -15.56 9.28
CA VAL A 175 1.90 -15.99 9.67
C VAL A 175 1.19 -16.66 8.48
N GLY A 176 1.27 -16.04 7.31
CA GLY A 176 0.68 -16.55 6.06
C GLY A 176 1.26 -17.88 5.56
N ARG A 177 2.44 -18.33 6.01
CA ARG A 177 3.03 -19.63 5.60
C ARG A 177 2.17 -20.85 5.98
N ARG A 178 1.27 -20.72 6.95
CA ARG A 178 0.29 -21.76 7.31
C ARG A 178 -0.86 -21.88 6.31
N THR A 179 -1.05 -20.85 5.50
CA THR A 179 -2.11 -20.69 4.50
C THR A 179 -1.52 -20.13 3.19
N PRO A 180 -0.61 -20.87 2.52
CA PRO A 180 0.12 -20.34 1.37
C PRO A 180 -0.80 -19.79 0.29
N GLY A 181 -0.47 -18.59 -0.22
CA GLY A 181 -1.22 -17.93 -1.29
C GLY A 181 -2.49 -17.18 -0.87
N ARG A 182 -2.80 -17.14 0.43
CA ARG A 182 -4.02 -16.47 0.96
C ARG A 182 -3.76 -15.11 1.60
N LEU A 183 -2.49 -14.82 1.91
CA LEU A 183 -2.08 -13.53 2.45
C LEU A 183 -1.22 -12.81 1.42
N HIS A 184 -1.63 -11.60 1.05
CA HIS A 184 -0.96 -10.74 0.09
C HIS A 184 -0.65 -9.41 0.78
N VAL A 185 0.62 -9.14 1.05
CA VAL A 185 1.06 -7.93 1.78
C VAL A 185 1.94 -7.07 0.89
N SER A 186 1.75 -5.76 0.94
CA SER A 186 2.61 -4.79 0.26
C SER A 186 2.89 -3.59 1.15
N ASP A 187 4.14 -3.12 1.12
CA ASP A 187 4.55 -1.87 1.75
C ASP A 187 4.18 -0.63 0.90
N ILE A 188 3.67 -0.83 -0.32
CA ILE A 188 3.07 0.24 -1.10
C ILE A 188 1.69 0.54 -0.49
N PRO A 189 1.34 1.81 -0.20
CA PRO A 189 0.06 2.18 0.43
C PRO A 189 -1.13 2.15 -0.54
N THR A 190 -1.13 1.22 -1.48
CA THR A 190 -2.10 1.12 -2.56
C THR A 190 -2.42 -0.34 -2.86
N LEU A 191 -3.69 -0.62 -3.12
CA LEU A 191 -4.17 -1.84 -3.79
C LEU A 191 -5.01 -1.45 -5.03
N LEU A 192 -5.07 -2.32 -6.02
CA LEU A 192 -5.97 -2.18 -7.17
C LEU A 192 -7.03 -3.28 -7.12
N LEU A 193 -8.30 -2.91 -7.26
CA LEU A 193 -9.43 -3.85 -7.21
C LEU A 193 -10.14 -3.87 -8.56
N GLY A 194 -9.86 -4.93 -9.31
CA GLY A 194 -10.13 -4.98 -10.75
C GLY A 194 -9.57 -3.73 -11.46
N ASP A 195 -10.19 -3.37 -12.58
CA ASP A 195 -9.73 -2.21 -13.36
C ASP A 195 -10.33 -0.87 -12.91
N LYS A 196 -11.33 -0.89 -12.01
CA LYS A 196 -12.17 0.28 -11.72
C LYS A 196 -11.87 0.97 -10.41
N TRP A 197 -11.34 0.24 -9.44
CA TRP A 197 -11.13 0.74 -8.09
C TRP A 197 -9.66 0.77 -7.74
N ARG A 198 -9.24 1.87 -7.10
CA ARG A 198 -7.94 2.01 -6.48
C ARG A 198 -8.16 2.30 -5.00
N LEU A 199 -7.57 1.48 -4.15
CA LEU A 199 -7.69 1.53 -2.70
C LEU A 199 -6.40 2.14 -2.15
N GLU A 200 -6.51 3.17 -1.33
CA GLU A 200 -5.38 4.02 -0.98
C GLU A 200 -5.34 4.33 0.52
N HIS A 201 -4.13 4.26 1.08
CA HIS A 201 -3.82 4.91 2.36
C HIS A 201 -3.08 6.21 2.10
N PRO A 202 -3.80 7.32 1.84
CA PRO A 202 -3.16 8.54 1.34
C PRO A 202 -2.28 9.18 2.42
N LYS A 203 -1.16 9.76 1.98
CA LYS A 203 -0.28 10.57 2.84
C LYS A 203 -0.97 11.81 3.43
N THR A 204 -2.03 12.28 2.78
CA THR A 204 -2.77 13.49 3.17
C THR A 204 -4.20 13.14 3.53
N PHE A 205 -4.73 13.78 4.57
CA PHE A 205 -6.14 13.72 4.91
C PHE A 205 -6.80 15.10 4.78
N SER A 206 -8.13 15.12 4.76
CA SER A 206 -8.94 16.34 4.80
C SER A 206 -9.97 16.26 5.92
N ARG A 207 -10.36 17.41 6.47
CA ARG A 207 -11.53 17.50 7.38
C ARG A 207 -12.86 17.25 6.66
N ASP A 208 -12.88 17.45 5.35
CA ASP A 208 -14.07 17.19 4.54
C ASP A 208 -14.03 15.73 4.09
N GLY A 209 -14.90 14.88 4.64
CA GLY A 209 -14.98 13.46 4.26
C GLY A 209 -15.10 13.25 2.75
N ALA A 210 -14.48 12.19 2.25
CA ALA A 210 -14.34 11.75 0.86
C ALA A 210 -13.70 12.77 -0.10
N LYS A 211 -13.22 13.92 0.38
CA LYS A 211 -12.64 14.96 -0.50
C LYS A 211 -11.33 14.52 -1.14
N VAL A 212 -10.46 13.88 -0.36
CA VAL A 212 -9.18 13.35 -0.87
C VAL A 212 -9.46 12.28 -1.92
N ALA A 213 -10.34 11.32 -1.61
CA ALA A 213 -10.75 10.27 -2.54
C ALA A 213 -11.33 10.82 -3.85
N ALA A 214 -12.30 11.74 -3.79
CA ALA A 214 -12.92 12.31 -4.98
C ALA A 214 -11.94 13.15 -5.83
N SER A 215 -10.99 13.84 -5.20
CA SER A 215 -9.95 14.58 -5.91
C SER A 215 -8.98 13.62 -6.61
N ALA A 216 -8.55 12.56 -5.92
CA ALA A 216 -7.70 11.52 -6.49
C ALA A 216 -8.38 10.76 -7.64
N ALA A 217 -9.70 10.59 -7.57
CA ALA A 217 -10.48 9.93 -8.61
C ALA A 217 -10.39 10.65 -9.96
N SER A 218 -10.32 11.99 -9.95
CA SER A 218 -10.12 12.80 -11.16
C SER A 218 -8.73 12.63 -11.77
N ILE A 219 -7.72 12.38 -10.94
CA ILE A 219 -6.31 12.23 -11.35
C ILE A 219 -6.09 10.86 -11.96
N TYR A 220 -6.54 9.82 -11.26
CA TYR A 220 -6.29 8.43 -11.66
C TYR A 220 -7.35 7.84 -12.59
N LEU A 221 -8.43 8.58 -12.85
CA LEU A 221 -9.54 8.15 -13.71
C LEU A 221 -10.12 6.79 -13.28
N LYS A 222 -10.26 6.61 -11.97
CA LYS A 222 -10.77 5.41 -11.29
C LYS A 222 -11.63 5.83 -10.09
N ASN A 223 -12.51 4.94 -9.65
CA ASN A 223 -13.10 5.08 -8.33
C ASN A 223 -12.00 4.91 -7.27
N ILE A 224 -12.08 5.68 -6.19
CA ILE A 224 -11.08 5.68 -5.13
C ILE A 224 -11.74 5.33 -3.81
N ALA A 225 -11.14 4.41 -3.07
CA ALA A 225 -11.44 4.19 -1.66
C ALA A 225 -10.23 4.61 -0.82
N CYS A 226 -10.41 5.62 0.03
CA CYS A 226 -9.36 6.12 0.91
C CYS A 226 -9.56 5.70 2.36
N ALA A 227 -8.44 5.43 3.01
CA ALA A 227 -8.29 5.29 4.45
C ALA A 227 -7.70 6.57 5.07
N HIS A 228 -7.09 6.47 6.27
CA HIS A 228 -6.29 7.50 6.95
C HIS A 228 -7.08 8.70 7.51
N GLY A 229 -8.13 9.15 6.81
CA GLY A 229 -8.96 10.26 7.25
C GLY A 229 -9.89 9.93 8.41
N HIS A 230 -10.11 8.64 8.69
CA HIS A 230 -11.05 8.13 9.71
C HIS A 230 -12.48 8.67 9.57
N HIS A 231 -12.85 9.12 8.37
CA HIS A 231 -14.20 9.53 8.03
C HIS A 231 -14.89 8.40 7.27
N PHE A 232 -16.21 8.43 7.25
CA PHE A 232 -17.01 7.54 6.43
C PHE A 232 -17.90 8.38 5.54
N GLY A 233 -17.94 8.06 4.25
CA GLY A 233 -18.81 8.75 3.30
C GLY A 233 -18.32 8.64 1.87
N PHE A 234 -19.01 9.33 0.96
CA PHE A 234 -18.71 9.30 -0.46
C PHE A 234 -18.94 10.65 -1.12
N LYS A 235 -18.21 10.90 -2.21
CA LYS A 235 -18.33 12.06 -3.09
C LYS A 235 -17.99 11.63 -4.51
N TYR A 236 -18.70 12.18 -5.49
CA TYR A 236 -18.24 12.08 -6.87
C TYR A 236 -17.09 13.04 -7.12
N ASP A 237 -16.23 12.67 -8.06
CA ASP A 237 -15.21 13.55 -8.63
C ASP A 237 -15.84 14.76 -9.34
N VAL A 238 -15.02 15.72 -9.76
CA VAL A 238 -15.52 16.97 -10.39
C VAL A 238 -16.26 16.72 -11.70
N SER A 239 -16.00 15.61 -12.39
CA SER A 239 -16.73 15.22 -13.61
C SER A 239 -18.03 14.46 -13.35
N GLY A 240 -18.27 14.04 -12.10
CA GLY A 240 -19.43 13.22 -11.75
C GLY A 240 -19.35 11.76 -12.20
N ARG A 241 -18.20 11.29 -12.71
CA ARG A 241 -18.03 9.97 -13.33
C ARG A 241 -17.44 8.93 -12.38
N TYR A 242 -16.56 9.35 -11.48
CA TYR A 242 -15.84 8.49 -10.57
C TYR A 242 -16.25 8.75 -9.13
N LEU A 243 -16.39 7.68 -8.37
CA LEU A 243 -16.77 7.72 -6.96
C LEU A 243 -15.52 7.70 -6.08
N GLY A 244 -15.39 8.69 -5.21
CA GLY A 244 -14.47 8.68 -4.08
C GLY A 244 -15.21 8.31 -2.79
N ILE A 245 -14.70 7.35 -2.04
CA ILE A 245 -15.23 6.98 -0.72
C ILE A 245 -14.14 7.07 0.34
N ASP A 246 -14.50 7.46 1.56
CA ASP A 246 -13.68 7.19 2.74
C ASP A 246 -14.21 5.93 3.42
N LEU A 247 -13.30 5.03 3.79
CA LEU A 247 -13.63 3.69 4.28
C LEU A 247 -14.12 3.66 5.73
N GLY A 248 -13.96 4.74 6.49
CA GLY A 248 -14.16 4.76 7.93
C GLY A 248 -12.97 4.15 8.64
N GLY A 249 -13.24 3.10 9.41
CA GLY A 249 -12.21 2.32 10.07
C GLY A 249 -12.79 1.27 11.00
N MET A 250 -11.97 0.29 11.34
CA MET A 250 -12.36 -0.81 12.23
C MET A 250 -12.04 -0.52 13.71
N PHE A 251 -11.59 0.70 14.03
CA PHE A 251 -11.20 1.13 15.36
C PHE A 251 -12.36 1.18 16.36
N ASP A 252 -12.00 1.10 17.65
CA ASP A 252 -12.86 1.49 18.75
C ASP A 252 -12.51 2.91 19.20
N VAL A 253 -13.38 3.87 18.91
CA VAL A 253 -13.18 5.29 19.25
C VAL A 253 -12.90 5.46 20.75
N SER A 254 -13.49 4.62 21.61
CA SER A 254 -13.28 4.67 23.06
C SER A 254 -11.88 4.26 23.52
N LYS A 255 -11.13 3.57 22.66
CA LYS A 255 -9.75 3.14 22.93
C LYS A 255 -8.70 4.11 22.42
N GLN A 256 -9.09 5.12 21.65
CA GLN A 256 -8.18 6.12 21.08
C GLN A 256 -7.90 7.21 22.12
N GLU A 257 -6.87 6.98 22.94
CA GLU A 257 -6.60 7.80 24.12
C GLU A 257 -6.37 9.28 23.77
N TYR A 258 -5.74 9.55 22.62
CA TYR A 258 -5.51 10.92 22.19
C TYR A 258 -6.83 11.69 21.95
N LEU A 259 -7.90 11.07 21.46
CA LEU A 259 -9.19 11.75 21.26
C LEU A 259 -9.76 12.29 22.57
N PHE A 260 -9.60 11.55 23.67
CA PHE A 260 -10.03 11.98 25.00
C PHE A 260 -9.10 13.03 25.64
N LYS A 261 -7.80 12.98 25.31
CA LYS A 261 -6.78 13.87 25.91
C LYS A 261 -6.64 15.21 25.20
N THR A 262 -7.15 15.37 23.98
CA THR A 262 -6.88 16.55 23.13
C THR A 262 -7.84 17.74 23.40
N GLY A 263 -8.88 17.56 24.23
CA GLY A 263 -9.86 18.62 24.50
C GLY A 263 -10.73 18.94 23.27
N ILE A 264 -11.41 20.09 23.27
CA ILE A 264 -12.24 20.52 22.14
C ILE A 264 -11.34 20.85 20.94
N THR A 265 -11.63 20.24 19.78
CA THR A 265 -10.96 20.55 18.51
C THR A 265 -11.99 20.78 17.39
N THR A 266 -11.56 21.38 16.28
CA THR A 266 -12.38 21.52 15.07
C THR A 266 -12.26 20.30 14.13
N MET A 267 -11.67 19.20 14.61
CA MET A 267 -11.50 17.98 13.82
C MET A 267 -12.79 17.16 13.90
N PRO A 268 -13.27 16.58 12.78
CA PRO A 268 -14.41 15.68 12.83
C PRO A 268 -14.12 14.46 13.72
N GLN A 269 -15.18 13.90 14.28
CA GLN A 269 -15.08 12.65 15.03
C GLN A 269 -14.82 11.49 14.09
N TRP A 270 -13.99 10.55 14.54
CA TRP A 270 -13.72 9.31 13.84
C TRP A 270 -15.01 8.52 13.63
N GLN A 271 -15.22 8.04 12.40
CA GLN A 271 -16.42 7.31 11.98
C GLN A 271 -16.04 5.86 11.68
N PRO A 272 -16.38 4.92 12.57
CA PRO A 272 -16.23 3.50 12.28
C PRO A 272 -17.14 3.07 11.13
N GLY A 273 -16.68 2.08 10.37
CA GLY A 273 -17.43 1.54 9.23
C GLY A 273 -16.53 0.77 8.29
N PHE A 274 -17.16 0.09 7.33
CA PHE A 274 -16.46 -0.54 6.21
C PHE A 274 -17.38 -0.59 4.98
N TRP A 275 -16.85 -1.06 3.86
CA TRP A 275 -17.63 -1.20 2.63
C TRP A 275 -17.56 -2.63 2.10
N VAL A 276 -18.56 -3.05 1.33
CA VAL A 276 -18.50 -4.28 0.53
C VAL A 276 -18.55 -3.92 -0.94
N TYR A 277 -17.51 -4.33 -1.67
CA TYR A 277 -17.47 -4.29 -3.13
C TYR A 277 -18.15 -5.53 -3.71
N ARG A 278 -19.00 -5.34 -4.73
CA ARG A 278 -19.61 -6.41 -5.51
C ARG A 278 -20.06 -5.90 -6.88
N ASN A 279 -19.60 -6.56 -7.95
CA ASN A 279 -20.03 -6.28 -9.34
C ASN A 279 -19.87 -4.80 -9.73
N GLY A 280 -18.71 -4.21 -9.44
CA GLY A 280 -18.41 -2.80 -9.76
C GLY A 280 -19.05 -1.77 -8.82
N LYS A 281 -19.89 -2.19 -7.87
CA LYS A 281 -20.61 -1.32 -6.92
C LYS A 281 -20.10 -1.54 -5.50
N VAL A 282 -20.38 -0.56 -4.64
CA VAL A 282 -20.06 -0.62 -3.21
C VAL A 282 -21.32 -0.46 -2.37
N LEU A 283 -21.38 -1.21 -1.27
CA LEU A 283 -22.39 -1.11 -0.23
C LEU A 283 -21.74 -0.45 1.00
N PRO A 284 -22.27 0.68 1.52
CA PRO A 284 -21.80 1.26 2.78
C PRO A 284 -22.29 0.44 3.97
N LEU A 285 -21.40 0.14 4.91
CA LEU A 285 -21.73 -0.51 6.18
C LEU A 285 -21.28 0.39 7.33
N GLU A 286 -22.14 1.34 7.69
CA GLU A 286 -22.01 2.15 8.89
C GLU A 286 -23.37 2.25 9.64
N ASP A 287 -23.37 2.68 10.90
CA ASP A 287 -24.56 2.68 11.78
C ASP A 287 -25.79 3.43 11.25
N SER A 288 -25.64 4.57 10.57
CA SER A 288 -26.75 5.38 10.04
C SER A 288 -27.27 4.90 8.67
N MET A 289 -26.52 4.03 8.00
CA MET A 289 -26.82 3.49 6.66
C MET A 289 -27.18 2.01 6.68
N THR A 290 -27.09 1.35 7.84
CA THR A 290 -27.26 -0.11 7.96
C THR A 290 -28.26 -0.46 9.05
N ASP A 291 -29.31 -1.21 8.70
CA ASP A 291 -30.09 -1.93 9.70
C ASP A 291 -29.35 -3.22 10.06
N TRP A 292 -28.68 -3.23 11.21
CA TRP A 292 -27.86 -4.38 11.63
C TRP A 292 -28.68 -5.65 11.92
N LYS A 293 -29.99 -5.53 12.11
CA LYS A 293 -30.89 -6.68 12.24
C LYS A 293 -30.90 -7.54 10.98
N ASP A 294 -30.69 -6.93 9.82
CA ASP A 294 -30.54 -7.67 8.56
C ASP A 294 -29.37 -8.65 8.65
N TYR A 295 -28.33 -8.35 9.42
CA TYR A 295 -27.15 -9.21 9.55
C TYR A 295 -27.11 -10.01 10.85
N SER A 296 -28.17 -9.95 11.67
CA SER A 296 -28.26 -10.68 12.94
C SER A 296 -27.10 -10.36 13.90
N VAL A 297 -26.67 -9.09 13.94
CA VAL A 297 -25.66 -8.57 14.87
C VAL A 297 -26.17 -7.27 15.47
N ASP A 298 -26.00 -7.10 16.78
CA ASP A 298 -26.24 -5.83 17.49
C ASP A 298 -24.92 -5.24 18.02
#